data_AF-A0A9W6C3M1-F1
#
_entry.id   AF-A0A9W6C3M1-F1
#
_cell.length_a   1.000
_cell.length_b   1.000
_cell.length_c   1.000
_cell.angle_alpha   90.00
_cell.angle_beta   90.00
_cell.angle_gamma   90.00
#
_symmetry.space_group_name_H-M   'P 1'
#
loop_
_entity.id
_entity.type
_entity.pdbx_description
1 polymer ?
#
loop_
_entity_poly.entity_id
_entity_poly.type
_entity_poly.pdbx_seq_one_letter_code
_entity_poly.pdbx_strand_id
1 'polypeptide(L)' 'MLKILWIRLQGCICVDMECSANAAAARFRGRELFQFFYAADNLDAEQWDIRSLGNDAKLMEKDRIAMIALELAVRI' A
#
# COMPACT_ATOMS: atom_id res chain seq x y z
N MET A 1 13.81 12.83 7.81
CA MET A 1 14.88 11.85 7.48
C MET A 1 15.10 10.81 8.57
N LEU A 2 15.46 11.17 9.82
CA LEU A 2 15.71 10.18 10.90
C LEU A 2 14.53 9.23 11.21
N LYS A 3 13.29 9.75 11.22
CA LYS A 3 12.09 8.95 11.57
C LYS A 3 11.79 7.85 10.53
N ILE A 4 11.91 8.16 9.24
CA ILE A 4 11.68 7.21 8.15
C ILE A 4 12.74 6.11 8.20
N LEU A 5 14.01 6.49 8.39
CA LEU A 5 15.12 5.55 8.52
C LEU A 5 14.92 4.60 9.70
N TRP A 6 14.51 5.10 10.87
CA TRP A 6 14.27 4.27 12.05
C TRP A 6 13.16 3.24 11.80
N ILE A 7 12.02 3.67 11.24
CA ILE A 7 10.90 2.77 10.91
C ILE A 7 11.29 1.72 9.87
N ARG A 8 12.09 2.10 8.87
CA ARG A 8 12.62 1.15 7.88
C ARG A 8 13.55 0.10 8.48
N LEU A 9 14.42 0.49 9.42
CA LEU A 9 15.28 -0.45 10.13
C LEU A 9 14.50 -1.45 10.98
N GLN A 10 13.22 -1.18 11.29
CA GLN A 10 12.29 -2.13 11.92
C GLN A 10 11.62 -3.08 10.90
N GLY A 11 11.98 -3.01 9.62
CA GLY A 11 11.42 -3.86 8.55
C GLY A 11 10.17 -3.30 7.87
N CYS A 12 9.80 -2.04 8.11
CA CYS A 12 8.68 -1.40 7.43
C CYS A 12 9.01 -1.17 5.94
N ILE A 13 8.16 -1.72 5.06
CA ILE A 13 8.34 -1.66 3.60
C ILE A 13 7.50 -0.57 2.91
N CYS A 14 6.40 -0.14 3.52
CA CYS A 14 5.53 0.92 3.03
C CYS A 14 4.70 1.53 4.18
N VAL A 15 4.13 2.70 3.94
CA VAL A 15 3.16 3.33 4.84
C VAL A 15 1.79 3.35 4.20
N ASP A 16 0.76 3.21 5.02
CA ASP A 16 -0.65 3.16 4.63
C ASP A 16 -1.51 3.70 5.80
N MET A 17 -2.75 4.11 5.54
CA MET A 17 -3.62 4.74 6.55
C MET A 17 -4.84 3.89 6.94
N GLU A 18 -5.05 2.74 6.30
CA GLU A 18 -6.29 1.94 6.42
C GLU A 18 -6.02 0.50 6.94
N CYS A 19 -4.84 -0.03 6.68
CA CYS A 19 -4.43 -1.42 6.89
C CYS A 19 -4.70 -1.94 8.30
N SER A 20 -4.34 -1.15 9.30
CA SER A 20 -4.44 -1.55 10.71
C SER A 20 -5.90 -1.66 11.16
N ALA A 21 -6.77 -0.75 10.70
CA ALA A 21 -8.20 -0.76 10.99
C ALA A 21 -8.89 -1.95 10.31
N ASN A 22 -8.55 -2.22 9.05
CA ASN A 22 -9.08 -3.38 8.31
C ASN A 22 -8.70 -4.70 9.00
N ALA A 23 -7.43 -4.86 9.39
CA ALA A 23 -6.96 -6.05 10.10
C ALA A 23 -7.67 -6.25 11.45
N ALA A 24 -7.84 -5.17 12.22
CA ALA A 24 -8.57 -5.22 13.49
C ALA A 24 -10.04 -5.63 13.29
N ALA A 25 -10.71 -5.05 12.29
CA ALA A 25 -12.11 -5.36 11.97
C ALA A 25 -12.30 -6.81 11.49
N ALA A 26 -11.41 -7.32 10.64
CA ALA A 26 -11.45 -8.70 10.16
C ALA A 26 -11.26 -9.69 11.31
N ARG A 27 -10.27 -9.46 12.18
CA ARG A 27 -10.03 -10.27 13.37
C ARG A 27 -11.24 -10.26 14.32
N PHE A 28 -11.82 -9.09 14.58
CA PHE A 28 -13.01 -8.96 15.42
C PHE A 28 -14.21 -9.75 14.87
N ARG A 29 -14.34 -9.85 13.55
CA ARG A 29 -15.43 -10.55 12.88
C ARG A 29 -15.13 -12.01 12.52
N GLY A 30 -13.96 -12.54 12.90
CA GLY A 30 -13.53 -13.89 12.54
C GLY A 30 -13.44 -14.11 11.02
N ARG A 31 -12.96 -13.10 10.28
CA ARG A 31 -12.79 -13.16 8.82
C ARG A 31 -11.31 -13.12 8.47
N GLU A 32 -10.95 -13.83 7.40
CA GLU A 32 -9.64 -13.71 6.76
C GLU A 32 -9.57 -12.38 6.00
N LEU A 33 -8.38 -11.77 6.03
CA LEU A 33 -8.10 -10.52 5.34
C LEU A 33 -6.78 -10.66 4.60
N PHE A 34 -6.82 -10.35 3.31
CA PHE A 34 -5.65 -10.13 2.49
C PHE A 34 -5.52 -8.64 2.17
N GLN A 35 -4.31 -8.13 2.16
CA GLN A 35 -4.03 -6.73 1.85
C GLN A 35 -3.05 -6.63 0.70
N PHE A 36 -3.38 -5.77 -0.26
CA PHE A 36 -2.60 -5.51 -1.45
C PHE A 36 -2.24 -4.03 -1.48
N PHE A 37 -0.95 -3.74 -1.65
CA PHE A 37 -0.43 -2.37 -1.68
C PHE A 37 0.21 -2.08 -3.03
N TYR A 38 0.02 -0.85 -3.51
CA TYR A 38 0.81 -0.28 -4.59
C TYR A 38 1.42 1.04 -4.10
N ALA A 39 2.67 1.32 -4.50
CA ALA A 39 3.37 2.52 -4.05
C ALA A 39 3.01 3.72 -4.94
N ALA A 40 2.20 4.62 -4.40
CA ALA A 40 1.78 5.83 -5.11
C ALA A 40 2.86 6.92 -5.16
N ASP A 41 3.84 6.87 -4.25
CA ASP A 41 5.00 7.75 -4.17
C ASP A 41 6.22 7.03 -3.56
N ASN A 42 7.32 7.75 -3.31
CA ASN A 42 8.51 7.26 -2.64
C ASN A 42 9.06 8.32 -1.66
N LEU A 43 9.05 7.94 -0.38
CA LEU A 43 9.57 8.75 0.73
C LEU A 43 10.97 8.32 1.18
N ASP A 44 11.54 7.27 0.58
CA ASP A 44 12.85 6.70 0.97
C ASP A 44 14.03 7.35 0.24
N ALA A 45 13.77 8.27 -0.69
CA ALA A 45 14.80 9.04 -1.36
C ALA A 45 15.08 10.37 -0.62
N GLU A 46 16.24 10.96 -0.88
CA GLU A 46 16.61 12.29 -0.34
C GLU A 46 15.60 13.37 -0.75
N GLN A 47 15.06 13.23 -1.97
CA GLN A 47 13.98 14.04 -2.49
C GLN A 47 12.74 13.17 -2.69
N TRP A 48 11.58 13.74 -2.37
CA TRP A 48 10.31 13.06 -2.57
C TRP A 48 10.05 12.80 -4.06
N ASP A 49 9.79 11.54 -4.40
CA ASP A 49 9.34 11.14 -5.73
C ASP A 49 7.84 10.85 -5.67
N ILE A 50 7.05 11.76 -6.23
CA ILE A 50 5.57 11.74 -6.20
C ILE A 50 4.95 10.61 -7.03
N ARG A 51 5.73 9.96 -7.91
CA ARG A 51 5.30 8.88 -8.84
C ARG A 51 3.91 9.10 -9.45
N SER A 52 2.89 8.40 -8.94
CA SER A 52 1.51 8.37 -9.46
C SER A 52 0.48 8.80 -8.40
N LEU A 53 0.90 9.55 -7.37
CA LEU A 53 0.06 9.92 -6.25
C LEU A 53 -1.15 10.76 -6.65
N GLY A 54 -0.99 11.67 -7.62
CA GLY A 54 -2.09 12.47 -8.14
C GLY A 54 -3.19 11.59 -8.75
N ASN A 55 -4.46 11.91 -8.49
CA ASN A 55 -5.60 11.09 -8.94
C ASN A 55 -5.57 10.82 -10.46
N ASP A 56 -5.31 11.86 -11.25
CA ASP A 56 -5.28 11.78 -12.71
C ASP A 56 -3.93 11.29 -13.27
N ALA A 57 -2.93 11.04 -12.41
CA ALA A 57 -1.65 10.53 -12.82
C ALA A 57 -1.74 9.03 -13.15
N LYS A 58 -1.24 8.66 -14.33
CA LYS A 58 -1.03 7.27 -14.74
C LYS A 58 -2.27 6.36 -14.63
N LEU A 59 -3.44 6.87 -15.05
CA LEU A 59 -4.72 6.15 -14.98
C LEU A 59 -4.66 4.71 -15.51
N MET A 60 -4.03 4.49 -16.67
CA MET A 60 -3.88 3.16 -17.25
C MET A 60 -3.09 2.17 -16.36
N GLU A 61 -2.09 2.66 -15.61
CA GLU A 61 -1.36 1.83 -14.64
C GLU A 61 -2.25 1.51 -13.43
N LYS A 62 -3.01 2.49 -12.94
CA LYS A 62 -3.97 2.28 -11.83
C LYS A 62 -5.06 1.27 -12.19
N ASP A 63 -5.59 1.34 -13.41
CA ASP A 63 -6.57 0.35 -13.91
C ASP A 63 -5.96 -1.06 -13.93
N ARG A 64 -4.71 -1.20 -14.39
CA ARG A 64 -4.00 -2.49 -14.35
C ARG A 64 -3.78 -2.99 -12.94
N ILE A 65 -3.43 -2.11 -11.99
CA ILE A 65 -3.25 -2.46 -10.58
C ILE A 65 -4.55 -3.01 -9.99
N ALA A 66 -5.69 -2.38 -10.29
CA ALA A 66 -7.00 -2.87 -9.86
C ALA A 66 -7.30 -4.26 -10.42
N MET A 67 -6.99 -4.51 -11.70
CA MET A 67 -7.15 -5.83 -12.30
C MET A 67 -6.28 -6.91 -11.63
N ILE A 68 -5.02 -6.60 -11.30
CA ILE A 68 -4.13 -7.52 -10.58
C ILE A 68 -4.69 -7.87 -9.20
N ALA A 69 -5.24 -6.89 -8.48
CA ALA A 69 -5.85 -7.12 -7.18
C ALA A 69 -7.06 -8.06 -7.27
N LEU A 70 -7.91 -7.89 -8.30
CA LEU A 70 -9.05 -8.78 -8.55
C LEU A 70 -8.59 -10.19 -8.94
N GLU A 71 -7.58 -10.30 -9.80
CA GLU A 71 -7.03 -11.59 -10.22
C GLU A 71 -6.42 -12.36 -9.04
N LEU A 72 -5.76 -11.65 -8.12
CA LEU A 72 -5.24 -12.22 -6.89
C LEU A 72 -6.35 -12.67 -5.94
N ALA A 73 -7.42 -11.87 -5.81
CA ALA A 73 -8.57 -12.20 -4.97
C ALA A 73 -9.31 -13.47 -5.39
N VAL A 74 -9.21 -13.88 -6.66
CA VAL A 74 -9.79 -15.14 -7.16
C VAL A 74 -8.90 -16.36 -6.84
N ARG A 75 -7.62 -16.15 -6.52
CA ARG A 75 -6.63 -17.22 -6.31
C ARG A 75 -6.30 -17.53 -4.85
N ILE A 76 -6.68 -16.63 -3.95
CA ILE A 76 -6.51 -16.76 -2.49
C ILE A 76 -7.82 -17.19 -1.85
#